data_AF-A0A2V5WZ49-F1
#
_entry.id   AF-A0A2V5WZ49-F1
#
_cell.length_a   1.000
_cell.length_b   1.000
_cell.length_c   1.000
_cell.angle_alpha   90.00
_cell.angle_beta   90.00
_cell.angle_gamma   90.00
#
_symmetry.space_group_name_H-M   'P 1'
#
loop_
_entity.id
_entity.type
_entity.pdbx_description
1 polymer ?
#
loop_
_entity_poly.entity_id
_entity_poly.type
_entity_poly.pdbx_seq_one_letter_code
_entity_poly.pdbx_strand_id
1 'polypeptide(L)'
;MAQNSSASSKRDINAVLAAHDKELLAIPDVVGVSVGVLEDGRTACLKVMLARKNPETERKIPNLLEGYPVVVELTGEIRPMSP
;
A
#
# COMPACT_ATOMS: atom_id res chain seq x y z
N MET A 1 -19.61 11.27 -28.39
CA MET A 1 -20.03 10.45 -27.24
C MET A 1 -19.54 11.14 -25.98
N ALA A 2 -20.45 11.71 -25.20
CA ALA A 2 -20.13 12.39 -23.95
C ALA A 2 -20.28 11.40 -22.80
N GLN A 3 -19.28 11.32 -21.91
CA GLN A 3 -19.48 10.81 -20.55
C GLN A 3 -18.87 11.81 -19.57
N ASN A 4 -19.76 12.64 -19.03
CA ASN A 4 -19.54 13.48 -17.86
C ASN A 4 -20.28 12.81 -16.70
N SER A 5 -19.59 12.45 -15.61
CA SER A 5 -20.15 12.39 -14.24
C SER A 5 -19.07 12.05 -13.21
N SER A 6 -18.59 13.11 -12.55
CA SER A 6 -18.03 13.21 -11.20
C SER A 6 -17.82 11.92 -10.38
N ALA A 7 -16.70 11.24 -10.59
CA ALA A 7 -16.00 10.59 -9.49
C ALA A 7 -14.94 11.60 -9.04
N SER A 8 -15.00 12.09 -7.80
CA SER A 8 -13.94 12.91 -7.20
C SER A 8 -12.61 12.32 -7.63
N SER A 9 -11.81 13.07 -8.40
CA SER A 9 -10.66 12.54 -9.12
C SER A 9 -9.62 12.11 -8.10
N LYS A 10 -9.78 10.89 -7.55
CA LYS A 10 -8.79 10.29 -6.68
C LYS A 10 -7.48 10.34 -7.46
N ARG A 11 -6.47 10.92 -6.82
CA ARG A 11 -5.12 11.01 -7.37
C ARG A 11 -4.70 9.62 -7.83
N ASP A 12 -4.01 9.53 -8.95
CA ASP A 12 -3.51 8.24 -9.44
C ASP A 12 -2.80 7.47 -8.32
N ILE A 13 -3.14 6.19 -8.14
CA ILE A 13 -2.65 5.40 -7.00
C ILE A 13 -1.12 5.24 -7.00
N ASN A 14 -0.46 5.28 -8.15
CA ASN A 14 1.01 5.28 -8.22
C ASN A 14 1.57 6.64 -7.77
N ALA A 15 0.88 7.73 -8.08
CA ALA A 15 1.24 9.06 -7.59
C ALA A 15 0.93 9.24 -6.09
N VAL A 16 -0.02 8.49 -5.54
CA VAL A 16 -0.23 8.35 -4.08
C VAL A 16 0.90 7.53 -3.49
N LEU A 17 1.21 6.35 -4.04
CA LEU A 17 2.34 5.53 -3.60
C LEU A 17 3.64 6.35 -3.54
N ALA A 18 4.03 7.02 -4.63
CA ALA A 18 5.27 7.79 -4.69
C ALA A 18 5.31 9.03 -3.77
N ALA A 19 4.17 9.49 -3.27
CA ALA A 19 4.11 10.59 -2.32
C ALA A 19 4.28 10.11 -0.87
N HIS A 20 3.84 8.88 -0.57
CA HIS A 20 3.76 8.34 0.79
C HIS A 20 4.70 7.16 1.05
N ASP A 21 5.38 6.64 0.03
CA ASP A 21 6.27 5.48 0.11
C ASP A 21 7.35 5.67 1.19
N LYS A 22 7.99 6.84 1.25
CA LYS A 22 9.03 7.15 2.23
C LYS A 22 8.50 7.13 3.66
N GLU A 23 7.31 7.66 3.89
CA GLU A 23 6.70 7.70 5.22
C GLU A 23 6.31 6.30 5.69
N LEU A 24 5.74 5.49 4.78
CA LEU A 24 5.39 4.10 5.07
C LEU A 24 6.64 3.24 5.29
N LEU A 25 7.69 3.41 4.49
CA LEU A 25 8.98 2.73 4.66
C LEU A 25 9.73 3.16 5.93
N ALA A 26 9.41 4.33 6.50
CA ALA A 26 9.97 4.76 7.78
C ALA A 26 9.31 4.06 8.99
N ILE A 27 8.18 3.37 8.80
CA ILE A 27 7.53 2.60 9.85
C ILE A 27 8.37 1.34 10.13
N PRO A 28 8.66 1.01 11.41
CA PRO A 28 9.41 -0.19 11.76
C PRO A 28 8.79 -1.46 11.17
N ASP A 29 9.65 -2.39 10.73
CA ASP A 29 9.28 -3.66 10.11
C ASP A 29 8.66 -3.56 8.70
N VAL A 30 8.40 -2.36 8.16
CA VAL A 30 7.99 -2.19 6.76
C VAL A 30 9.21 -2.36 5.85
N VAL A 31 9.09 -3.28 4.89
CA VAL A 31 10.17 -3.61 3.93
C VAL A 31 9.83 -3.24 2.49
N GLY A 32 8.57 -2.89 2.22
CA GLY A 32 8.14 -2.51 0.89
C GLY A 32 6.71 -1.97 0.89
N VAL A 33 6.41 -1.17 -0.14
CA VAL A 33 5.05 -0.73 -0.44
C VAL A 33 4.84 -0.87 -1.95
N SER A 34 3.70 -1.42 -2.36
CA SER A 34 3.37 -1.60 -3.77
C SER A 34 1.90 -1.33 -4.04
N VAL A 35 1.56 -1.11 -5.31
CA VAL A 35 0.17 -1.08 -5.76
C VAL A 35 -0.25 -2.51 -6.11
N GLY A 36 -1.43 -2.90 -5.63
CA GLY A 36 -2.05 -4.17 -5.98
C GLY A 36 -3.55 -4.03 -6.21
N VAL A 37 -4.20 -5.17 -6.33
CA VAL A 37 -5.66 -5.28 -6.28
C VAL A 37 -6.04 -6.08 -5.03
N LEU A 38 -7.20 -5.75 -4.45
CA LEU A 38 -7.81 -6.57 -3.39
C LEU A 38 -8.15 -7.97 -3.92
N GLU A 39 -8.55 -8.86 -3.02
CA GLU A 39 -8.99 -10.23 -3.35
C GLU A 39 -10.19 -10.25 -4.31
N ASP A 40 -10.95 -9.15 -4.42
CA ASP A 40 -12.02 -8.98 -5.41
C ASP A 40 -11.53 -8.81 -6.86
N GLY A 41 -10.23 -8.55 -7.07
CA GLY A 41 -9.58 -8.42 -8.38
C GLY A 41 -9.90 -7.13 -9.15
N ARG A 42 -10.63 -6.19 -8.57
CA ARG A 42 -11.12 -4.95 -9.21
C ARG A 42 -10.70 -3.69 -8.46
N THR A 43 -10.64 -3.76 -7.13
CA THR A 43 -10.35 -2.61 -6.28
C THR A 43 -8.84 -2.43 -6.14
N ALA A 44 -8.31 -1.31 -6.64
CA ALA A 44 -6.90 -0.96 -6.45
C ALA A 44 -6.63 -0.66 -4.97
N CYS A 45 -5.53 -1.19 -4.45
CA CYS A 45 -5.10 -1.03 -3.07
C CYS A 45 -3.59 -0.79 -2.98
N LEU A 46 -3.16 -0.25 -1.84
CA LEU A 46 -1.75 -0.20 -1.47
C LEU A 46 -1.43 -1.40 -0.59
N LYS A 47 -0.42 -2.16 -0.96
CA LYS A 47 0.10 -3.28 -0.19
C LYS A 47 1.33 -2.86 0.57
N VAL A 48 1.28 -2.92 1.90
CA VAL A 48 2.42 -2.68 2.78
C VAL A 48 2.99 -4.03 3.21
N MET A 49 4.23 -4.27 2.84
CA MET A 49 4.93 -5.53 3.11
C MET A 49 5.69 -5.42 4.43
N LEU A 50 5.48 -6.38 5.33
CA LEU A 50 6.15 -6.47 6.62
C LEU A 50 7.18 -7.60 6.68
N ALA A 51 8.35 -7.31 7.25
CA ALA A 51 9.39 -8.30 7.56
C ALA A 51 8.91 -9.35 8.57
N ARG A 52 8.11 -8.91 9.54
CA ARG A 52 7.65 -9.73 10.66
C ARG A 52 6.30 -9.23 11.15
N LYS A 53 5.54 -10.13 11.77
CA LYS A 53 4.27 -9.77 12.39
C LYS A 53 4.54 -8.91 13.62
N ASN A 54 4.02 -7.69 13.63
CA ASN A 54 4.15 -6.77 14.75
C ASN A 54 2.86 -5.94 14.90
N PRO A 55 2.04 -6.24 15.93
CA PRO A 55 0.78 -5.53 16.16
C PRO A 55 0.94 -4.02 16.38
N GLU A 56 2.08 -3.56 16.91
CA GLU A 56 2.34 -2.14 17.11
C GLU A 56 2.60 -1.42 15.79
N THR A 57 3.32 -2.08 14.86
CA THR A 57 3.53 -1.61 13.50
C THR A 57 2.22 -1.59 12.71
N GLU A 58 1.45 -2.68 12.76
CA GLU A 58 0.16 -2.79 12.06
C GLU A 58 -0.80 -1.66 12.47
N ARG A 59 -0.78 -1.24 13.74
CA ARG A 59 -1.57 -0.10 14.23
C ARG A 59 -1.12 1.27 13.72
N LYS A 60 0.16 1.40 13.34
CA LYS A 60 0.70 2.65 12.77
C LYS A 60 0.41 2.79 11.28
N ILE A 61 0.15 1.67 10.60
CA ILE A 61 -0.18 1.68 9.19
C ILE A 61 -1.63 2.16 9.02
N PRO A 62 -1.87 3.21 8.22
CA PRO A 62 -3.23 3.66 7.96
C PRO A 62 -3.97 2.61 7.14
N ASN A 63 -5.24 2.36 7.45
CA ASN A 63 -6.09 1.44 6.67
C ASN A 63 -6.56 2.04 5.33
N LEU A 64 -6.43 3.36 5.17
CA LEU A 64 -6.86 4.14 4.02
C LEU A 64 -5.85 5.26 3.74
N LEU A 65 -5.44 5.39 2.49
CA LEU A 65 -4.53 6.45 2.05
C LEU A 65 -5.12 7.14 0.83
N GLU A 66 -5.48 8.42 0.97
CA GLU A 66 -6.15 9.22 -0.07
C GLU A 66 -7.39 8.52 -0.68
N GLY A 67 -8.08 7.70 0.11
CA GLY A 67 -9.26 6.95 -0.32
C GLY A 67 -8.97 5.61 -0.99
N TYR A 68 -7.72 5.15 -1.03
CA TYR A 68 -7.35 3.79 -1.39
C TYR A 68 -7.19 2.92 -0.16
N PRO A 69 -7.76 1.71 -0.14
CA PRO A 69 -7.54 0.77 0.96
C PRO A 69 -6.05 0.38 1.01
N VAL A 70 -5.55 0.26 2.23
CA VAL A 70 -4.19 -0.22 2.50
C VAL A 70 -4.30 -1.59 3.13
N VAL A 71 -3.58 -2.56 2.59
CA VAL A 71 -3.56 -3.94 3.06
C VAL A 71 -2.15 -4.28 3.51
N VAL A 72 -2.04 -4.88 4.69
CA VAL A 72 -0.77 -5.35 5.21
C VAL A 72 -0.54 -6.79 4.79
N GLU A 73 0.63 -7.06 4.20
CA GLU A 73 1.05 -8.39 3.76
C GLU A 73 2.32 -8.80 4.51
N LEU A 74 2.30 -9.96 5.16
CA LEU A 74 3.48 -10.48 5.84
C LEU A 74 4.34 -11.25 4.85
N THR A 75 5.46 -10.66 4.42
CA THR A 75 6.37 -11.26 3.44
C THR A 75 7.50 -12.06 4.09
N GLY A 76 7.75 -11.84 5.38
CA GLY A 76 8.99 -12.29 6.02
C GLY A 76 10.15 -11.34 5.72
N GLU A 77 11.32 -11.59 6.32
CA GLU A 77 12.54 -10.83 6.03
C GLU A 77 12.91 -10.93 4.55
N ILE A 78 12.94 -9.79 3.85
CA ILE A 78 13.51 -9.72 2.50
C ILE A 78 15.03 -9.74 2.66
N ARG A 79 15.65 -10.87 2.27
CA ARG A 79 17.11 -11.04 2.24
C ARG A 79 17.60 -11.05 0.79
N PRO A 80 18.83 -10.59 0.52
CA PRO A 80 19.45 -10.78 -0.78
C PRO A 80 19.43 -12.27 -1.17
N MET A 81 19.09 -12.58 -2.41
CA MET A 81 19.33 -13.92 -2.95
C MET A 81 20.84 -14.16 -2.96
N SER A 82 21.32 -15.08 -2.11
CA SER A 82 22.71 -15.54 -2.16
C SER A 82 22.99 -16.18 -3.54
N PRO A 83 24.18 -15.94 -4.13
CA PRO A 83 24.59 -16.53 -5.40
C PRO A 83 24.78 -18.05 -5.32
#